data_AF-A0A2D4L6Q7-F1
#
_entry.id   AF-A0A2D4L6Q7-F1
#
_cell.length_a   1.000
_cell.length_b   1.000
_cell.length_c   1.000
_cell.angle_alpha   90.00
_cell.angle_beta   90.00
_cell.angle_gamma   90.00
#
_symmetry.space_group_name_H-M   'P 1'
#
loop_
_entity.id
_entity.type
_entity.pdbx_description
1 polymer ?
#
loop_
_entity_poly.entity_id
_entity_poly.type
_entity_poly.pdbx_seq_one_letter_code
_entity_poly.pdbx_strand_id
1 'polypeptide(L)'
;MQESGSLQESNTIEIEIEPSLWADHSYIRFTWKGRLKTPRWTLQRMILKEEEFKIKLEKEMKFFFEENREEGTSLQNTWDTAKAVMRGIAINYMANKNKKRYSEKHQKWNIEG
;
A
#
# COMPACT_ATOMS: atom_id res chain seq x y z
N MET A 1 25.45 -20.50 -14.44
CA MET A 1 24.11 -20.24 -13.89
C MET A 1 24.20 -20.45 -12.38
N GLN A 2 24.43 -19.38 -11.62
CA GLN A 2 24.43 -19.42 -10.16
C GLN A 2 23.12 -18.77 -9.70
N GLU A 3 22.25 -19.55 -9.07
CA GLU A 3 21.12 -19.01 -8.34
C GLU A 3 21.65 -18.42 -7.03
N SER A 4 21.79 -17.10 -7.00
CA SER A 4 21.99 -16.34 -5.76
C SER A 4 20.67 -16.29 -5.01
N GLY A 5 20.39 -17.34 -4.23
CA GLY A 5 19.36 -17.28 -3.19
C GLY A 5 19.76 -16.23 -2.16
N SER A 6 19.06 -15.10 -2.14
CA SER A 6 19.23 -14.11 -1.08
C SER A 6 18.73 -14.74 0.23
N LEU A 7 19.67 -15.08 1.10
CA LEU A 7 19.36 -15.36 2.49
C LEU A 7 18.69 -14.11 3.06
N GLN A 8 17.37 -14.14 3.26
CA GLN A 8 16.72 -13.15 4.10
C GLN A 8 17.32 -13.32 5.49
N GLU A 9 18.23 -12.43 5.88
CA GLU A 9 18.68 -12.31 7.26
C GLU A 9 17.46 -12.29 8.18
N SER A 10 17.37 -13.26 9.06
CA SER A 10 16.33 -13.31 10.09
C SER A 10 16.46 -12.04 10.94
N ASN A 11 15.39 -11.26 11.12
CA ASN A 11 15.42 -10.00 11.89
C ASN A 11 15.58 -10.22 13.42
N THR A 12 15.99 -11.42 13.82
CA THR A 12 16.27 -11.83 15.18
C THR A 12 17.69 -11.45 15.49
N ILE A 13 17.88 -10.58 16.48
CA ILE A 13 19.19 -10.09 16.88
C ILE A 13 19.86 -11.12 17.78
N GLU A 14 19.07 -11.72 18.68
CA GLU A 14 19.57 -12.59 19.73
C GLU A 14 18.44 -13.48 20.25
N ILE A 15 18.75 -14.75 20.53
CA ILE A 15 17.88 -15.68 21.25
C ILE A 15 18.74 -16.28 22.36
N GLU A 16 18.30 -16.14 23.59
CA GLU A 16 18.94 -16.66 24.79
C GLU A 16 17.97 -17.56 25.56
N ILE A 17 18.47 -18.68 26.08
CA ILE A 17 17.71 -19.59 26.92
C ILE A 17 18.22 -19.42 28.35
N GLU A 18 17.45 -18.76 29.20
CA GLU A 18 17.81 -18.53 30.60
C GLU A 18 17.53 -19.79 31.43
N PRO A 19 18.53 -20.32 32.17
CA PRO A 19 18.35 -21.50 33.00
C PRO A 19 17.37 -21.23 34.14
N SER A 20 16.29 -21.99 34.18
CA SER A 20 15.33 -21.96 35.28
C SER A 20 15.79 -22.91 36.40
N LEU A 21 15.87 -22.39 37.63
CA LEU A 21 16.18 -23.21 38.82
C LEU A 21 14.92 -23.79 39.49
N TRP A 22 13.72 -23.37 39.06
CA TRP A 22 12.46 -23.62 39.76
C TRP A 22 11.42 -24.36 38.90
N ALA A 23 11.59 -24.37 37.59
CA ALA A 23 10.71 -25.07 36.64
C ALA A 23 11.53 -25.99 35.73
N ASP A 24 10.90 -27.06 35.27
CA ASP A 24 11.44 -27.99 34.26
C ASP A 24 11.57 -27.37 32.86
N HIS A 25 11.06 -26.15 32.68
CA HIS A 25 11.19 -25.37 31.46
C HIS A 25 12.01 -24.08 31.69
N SER A 26 13.00 -23.86 30.82
CA SER A 26 13.82 -22.64 30.75
C SER A 26 13.14 -21.55 29.93
N TYR A 27 13.30 -20.29 30.33
CA TYR A 27 12.71 -19.16 29.61
C TYR A 27 13.50 -18.88 28.33
N ILE A 28 12.81 -18.71 27.20
CA ILE A 28 13.42 -18.25 25.95
C ILE A 28 13.21 -16.75 25.83
N ARG A 29 14.30 -15.99 25.93
CA ARG A 29 14.34 -14.56 25.65
C ARG A 29 14.80 -14.37 24.22
N PHE A 30 14.15 -13.51 23.46
CA PHE A 30 14.66 -13.13 22.15
C PHE A 30 14.47 -11.64 21.90
N THR A 31 15.46 -11.05 21.24
CA THR A 31 15.49 -9.65 20.86
C THR A 31 15.21 -9.53 19.37
N TRP A 32 14.13 -8.83 19.02
CA TRP A 32 13.71 -8.63 17.63
C TRP A 32 13.96 -7.19 17.19
N LYS A 33 14.66 -6.99 16.06
CA LYS A 33 15.02 -5.65 15.56
C LYS A 33 13.85 -4.91 14.90
N GLY A 34 12.70 -5.56 14.76
CA GLY A 34 11.60 -5.09 13.93
C GLY A 34 11.98 -5.12 12.44
N ARG A 35 10.99 -5.22 11.55
CA ARG A 35 11.17 -4.77 10.16
C ARG A 35 10.70 -3.33 10.09
N LEU A 36 11.47 -2.46 9.42
CA LEU A 36 10.92 -1.17 8.97
C LEU A 36 9.66 -1.49 8.16
N LYS A 37 8.51 -1.01 8.64
CA LYS A 37 7.25 -1.13 7.90
C LYS A 37 7.45 -0.41 6.58
N THR A 38 7.62 -1.16 5.49
CA THR A 38 7.55 -0.57 4.16
C THR A 38 6.14 0.00 4.01
N PRO A 39 6.00 1.29 3.65
CA PRO A 39 4.69 1.90 3.56
C PRO A 39 3.84 1.11 2.56
N ARG A 40 2.71 0.61 3.05
CA ARG A 40 1.73 -0.13 2.24
C ARG A 40 1.06 0.87 1.30
N TRP A 41 1.67 1.04 0.13
CA TRP A 41 1.32 2.01 -0.92
C TRP A 41 1.41 3.49 -0.49
N THR A 42 1.93 4.34 -1.37
CA THR A 42 2.02 5.79 -1.14
C THR A 42 1.35 6.51 -2.30
N LEU A 43 0.42 7.41 -1.98
CA LEU A 43 -0.24 8.27 -2.95
C LEU A 43 0.80 9.21 -3.60
N GLN A 44 0.88 9.23 -4.92
CA GLN A 44 1.77 10.15 -5.63
C GLN A 44 1.27 11.58 -5.47
N ARG A 45 2.03 12.45 -4.82
CA ARG A 45 1.63 13.85 -4.58
C ARG A 45 1.39 14.66 -5.86
N MET A 46 1.96 14.24 -6.99
CA MET A 46 1.78 14.92 -8.28
C MET A 46 0.35 14.84 -8.78
N ILE A 47 -0.35 13.70 -8.59
CA ILE A 47 -1.72 13.55 -9.11
C ILE A 47 -2.72 14.43 -8.37
N LEU A 48 -2.41 14.86 -7.14
CA LEU A 48 -3.24 15.81 -6.38
C LEU A 48 -3.26 17.22 -6.98
N LYS A 49 -2.25 17.57 -7.77
CA LYS A 49 -2.17 18.87 -8.46
C LYS A 49 -2.91 18.86 -9.80
N GLU A 50 -3.26 17.68 -10.31
CA GLU A 50 -3.90 17.52 -11.61
C GLU A 50 -5.40 17.80 -11.50
N GLU A 51 -5.91 18.75 -12.29
CA GLU A 51 -7.31 19.15 -12.22
C GLU A 51 -8.25 18.04 -12.67
N GLU A 52 -7.86 17.25 -13.69
CA GLU A 52 -8.61 16.08 -14.14
C GLU A 52 -8.85 15.07 -13.01
N PHE A 53 -7.82 14.84 -12.18
CA PHE A 53 -7.94 13.95 -11.03
C PHE A 53 -8.90 14.50 -9.98
N LYS A 54 -8.85 15.81 -9.68
CA LYS A 54 -9.75 16.44 -8.71
C LYS A 54 -11.21 16.36 -9.16
N ILE A 55 -11.49 16.72 -10.42
CA ILE A 55 -12.84 16.66 -10.99
C ILE A 55 -13.37 15.23 -10.94
N LYS A 56 -12.55 14.25 -11.31
CA LYS A 56 -12.93 12.84 -11.23
C LYS A 56 -13.21 12.41 -9.78
N LEU A 57 -12.32 12.74 -8.86
CA LEU A 57 -12.48 12.39 -7.45
C LEU A 57 -13.75 13.01 -6.86
N GLU A 58 -14.01 14.28 -7.14
CA GLU A 58 -15.21 14.97 -6.66
C GLU A 58 -16.48 14.34 -7.21
N LYS A 59 -16.52 14.01 -8.51
CA LYS A 59 -17.66 13.35 -9.14
C LYS A 59 -17.95 11.98 -8.52
N GLU A 60 -16.94 11.15 -8.39
CA GLU A 60 -17.08 9.80 -7.82
C GLU A 60 -17.44 9.83 -6.33
N MET A 61 -16.90 10.79 -5.57
CA MET A 61 -17.23 10.94 -4.16
C MET A 61 -18.65 11.48 -3.95
N LYS A 62 -19.13 12.41 -4.79
CA LYS A 62 -20.54 12.84 -4.77
C LYS A 62 -21.48 11.66 -5.00
N PHE A 63 -21.21 10.90 -6.05
CA PHE A 63 -21.97 9.69 -6.36
C PHE A 63 -21.95 8.68 -5.20
N PHE A 64 -20.78 8.44 -4.59
CA PHE A 64 -20.67 7.57 -3.41
C PHE A 64 -21.57 8.03 -2.26
N PHE A 65 -21.55 9.32 -1.92
CA PHE A 65 -22.35 9.83 -0.81
C PHE A 65 -23.85 9.92 -1.13
N GLU A 66 -24.23 10.14 -2.38
CA GLU A 66 -25.64 10.11 -2.80
C GLU A 66 -26.23 8.69 -2.64
N GLU A 67 -25.50 7.67 -3.07
CA GLU A 67 -25.97 6.28 -3.04
C GLU A 67 -25.86 5.61 -1.67
N ASN A 68 -24.93 6.05 -0.81
CA ASN A 68 -24.60 5.35 0.45
C ASN A 68 -25.05 6.12 1.71
N ARG A 69 -25.89 7.15 1.56
CA ARG A 69 -26.46 7.91 2.69
C ARG A 69 -27.74 7.24 3.20
N GLU A 70 -27.62 6.03 3.73
CA GLU A 70 -28.71 5.37 4.45
C GLU A 70 -28.74 5.80 5.93
N GLU A 71 -29.94 6.05 6.46
CA GLU A 71 -30.15 6.51 7.86
C GLU A 71 -29.65 5.51 8.93
N GLY A 72 -29.38 4.25 8.56
CA GLY A 72 -28.88 3.20 9.46
C GLY A 72 -27.36 2.97 9.42
N THR A 73 -26.62 3.60 8.51
CA THR A 73 -25.18 3.31 8.35
C THR A 73 -24.35 4.13 9.35
N SER A 74 -23.49 3.45 10.10
CA SER A 74 -22.54 4.11 11.02
C SER A 74 -21.61 5.04 10.25
N LEU A 75 -21.47 6.28 10.73
CA LEU A 75 -20.56 7.30 10.16
C LEU A 75 -19.13 6.77 9.98
N GLN A 76 -18.68 5.91 10.91
CA GLN A 76 -17.36 5.29 10.84
C GLN A 76 -17.24 4.39 9.60
N ASN A 77 -18.25 3.56 9.32
CA ASN A 77 -18.28 2.66 8.16
C ASN A 77 -18.36 3.46 6.86
N THR A 78 -19.16 4.52 6.82
CA THR A 78 -19.22 5.43 5.66
C THR A 78 -17.86 6.07 5.40
N TRP A 79 -17.18 6.53 6.44
CA TRP A 79 -15.84 7.14 6.31
C TRP A 79 -14.76 6.15 5.89
N ASP A 80 -14.75 4.95 6.48
CA ASP A 80 -13.80 3.89 6.11
C ASP A 80 -13.99 3.44 4.66
N THR A 81 -15.24 3.35 4.21
CA THR A 81 -15.58 3.01 2.82
C THR A 81 -15.20 4.15 1.87
N ALA A 82 -15.52 5.40 2.19
CA ALA A 82 -15.10 6.57 1.42
C ALA A 82 -13.57 6.59 1.21
N LYS A 83 -12.79 6.32 2.27
CA LYS A 83 -11.32 6.21 2.18
C LYS A 83 -10.87 5.08 1.25
N ALA A 84 -11.56 3.94 1.25
CA ALA A 84 -11.25 2.84 0.33
C ALA A 84 -11.54 3.21 -1.13
N VAL A 85 -12.68 3.86 -1.39
CA VAL A 85 -13.08 4.36 -2.71
C VAL A 85 -12.06 5.37 -3.24
N MET A 86 -11.71 6.40 -2.44
CA MET A 86 -10.70 7.39 -2.83
C MET A 86 -9.35 6.77 -3.20
N ARG A 87 -8.91 5.74 -2.45
CA ARG A 87 -7.68 5.00 -2.77
C ARG A 87 -7.80 4.24 -4.08
N GLY A 88 -8.92 3.54 -4.32
CA GLY A 88 -9.17 2.83 -5.56
C GLY A 88 -9.12 3.74 -6.79
N ILE A 89 -9.74 4.93 -6.69
CA ILE A 89 -9.72 5.94 -7.75
C ILE A 89 -8.29 6.41 -8.05
N ALA A 90 -7.51 6.73 -7.01
CA ALA A 90 -6.13 7.16 -7.18
C ALA A 90 -5.23 6.09 -7.83
N ILE A 91 -5.37 4.84 -7.40
CA ILE A 91 -4.62 3.70 -7.97
C ILE A 91 -4.98 3.51 -9.44
N ASN A 92 -6.28 3.48 -9.76
CA ASN A 92 -6.76 3.32 -11.15
C ASN A 92 -6.30 4.48 -12.05
N TYR A 93 -6.38 5.72 -11.56
CA TYR A 93 -5.91 6.90 -12.29
C TYR A 93 -4.41 6.80 -12.64
N MET A 94 -3.58 6.46 -11.65
CA MET A 94 -2.14 6.27 -11.86
C MET A 94 -1.83 5.11 -12.81
N ALA A 95 -2.53 3.98 -12.69
CA ALA A 95 -2.34 2.83 -13.57
C ALA A 95 -2.62 3.19 -15.04
N ASN A 96 -3.73 3.86 -15.30
CA ASN A 96 -4.09 4.31 -16.64
C ASN A 96 -3.09 5.32 -17.20
N LYS A 97 -2.61 6.26 -16.38
CA LYS A 97 -1.59 7.23 -16.79
C LYS A 97 -0.27 6.55 -17.12
N ASN A 98 0.16 5.58 -16.32
CA ASN A 98 1.36 4.81 -16.60
C ASN A 98 1.22 4.05 -17.92
N LYS A 99 0.07 3.39 -18.16
CA LYS A 99 -0.20 2.69 -19.42
C LYS A 99 -0.07 3.61 -20.64
N LYS A 100 -0.67 4.82 -20.59
CA LYS A 100 -0.56 5.83 -21.65
C LYS A 100 0.89 6.26 -21.92
N ARG A 101 1.65 6.54 -20.85
CA ARG A 101 3.08 6.91 -20.97
C ARG A 101 3.92 5.79 -21.57
N TYR A 102 3.62 4.53 -21.25
CA TYR A 102 4.30 3.39 -21.87
C TYR A 102 3.99 3.31 -23.36
N SER A 103 2.73 3.44 -23.78
CA SER A 103 2.37 3.39 -25.20
C SER A 103 3.01 4.54 -26.01
N GLU A 104 3.00 5.75 -25.48
CA GLU A 104 3.63 6.93 -26.13
C GLU A 104 5.14 6.74 -26.31
N LYS A 105 5.82 6.22 -25.28
CA LYS A 105 7.25 5.91 -25.37
C LYS A 105 7.54 4.87 -26.44
N HIS A 106 6.79 3.76 -26.46
CA HIS A 106 6.98 2.70 -27.46
C HIS A 106 6.72 3.22 -28.88
N GLN A 107 5.70 4.06 -29.08
CA GLN A 107 5.43 4.69 -30.37
C GLN A 107 6.57 5.60 -30.80
N LYS A 108 7.12 6.42 -29.89
CA LYS A 108 8.26 7.29 -30.18
C LYS A 108 9.51 6.50 -30.57
N TRP A 109 9.84 5.44 -29.81
CA TRP A 109 10.96 4.55 -30.13
C TRP A 109 10.87 3.92 -31.52
N ASN A 110 9.66 3.56 -31.97
CA ASN A 110 9.45 2.96 -33.30
C ASN A 110 9.53 3.96 -34.46
N ILE A 111 9.47 5.27 -34.20
CA ILE A 111 9.55 6.32 -35.23
C ILE A 111 10.98 6.85 -35.37
N GLU A 112 11.74 6.88 -34.27
CA GLU A 112 13.09 7.47 -34.21
C GLU A 112 14.23 6.45 -34.34
N GLY A 113 13.95 5.14 -34.30
CA GLY A 113 14.92 4.04 -34.44
C GLY A 113 14.78 3.28 -35.75
#